data_AF-A0A8A2U791-F1
#
_entry.id   AF-A0A8A2U791-F1
#
_cell.length_a   1.000
_cell.length_b   1.000
_cell.length_c   1.000
_cell.angle_alpha   90.00
_cell.angle_beta   90.00
_cell.angle_gamma   90.00
#
_symmetry.space_group_name_H-M   'P 1'
#
loop_
_entity.id
_entity.type
_entity.pdbx_description
1 polymer ?
#
loop_
_entity_poly.entity_id
_entity_poly.type
_entity_poly.pdbx_seq_one_letter_code
_entity_poly.pdbx_strand_id
1 'polypeptide(L)'
;MWPSRTRTETVTCLACGIECPRDEAREYDKHGDRWDRADKTFEHLCKSCHRELCHHPRAELEDLLVELEAGERDRDAFLASYLSAVEERYGTLEEES
;
A
#
# COMPACT_ATOMS: atom_id res chain seq x y z
N MET A 1 15.12 34.58 -24.45
CA MET A 1 14.16 34.36 -23.35
C MET A 1 13.24 33.23 -23.77
N TRP A 2 13.43 32.02 -23.25
CA TRP A 2 12.48 30.92 -23.48
C TRP A 2 11.29 31.09 -22.54
N PRO A 3 10.04 31.07 -23.03
CA PRO A 3 8.89 31.14 -22.15
C PRO A 3 8.76 29.81 -21.42
N SER A 4 9.01 29.82 -20.11
CA SER A 4 8.75 28.69 -19.22
C SER A 4 7.25 28.45 -19.17
N ARG A 5 6.76 27.57 -20.05
CA ARG A 5 5.43 26.98 -19.95
C ARG A 5 5.45 25.87 -18.90
N THR A 6 5.73 26.21 -17.65
CA THR A 6 5.57 25.27 -16.55
C THR A 6 4.10 25.26 -16.16
N ARG A 7 3.26 24.66 -17.01
CA ARG A 7 1.95 24.21 -16.55
C ARG A 7 2.26 22.96 -15.74
N THR A 8 2.41 23.12 -14.42
CA THR A 8 2.62 21.97 -13.54
C THR A 8 1.42 21.05 -13.72
N GLU A 9 1.66 19.88 -14.29
CA GLU A 9 0.65 18.84 -14.44
C GLU A 9 0.05 18.57 -13.06
N THR A 10 -1.28 18.50 -12.95
CA THR A 10 -1.95 18.17 -11.71
C THR A 10 -2.36 16.71 -11.73
N VAL A 11 -2.25 16.06 -10.58
CA VAL A 11 -2.69 14.67 -10.38
C VAL A 11 -3.60 14.59 -9.17
N THR A 12 -4.56 13.68 -9.23
CA THR A 12 -5.50 13.44 -8.13
C THR A 12 -4.90 12.44 -7.16
N CYS A 13 -4.84 12.80 -5.88
CA CYS A 13 -4.46 11.86 -4.83
C CYS A 13 -5.47 10.71 -4.76
N LEU A 14 -5.03 9.47 -4.93
CA LEU A 14 -5.89 8.28 -4.84
C LEU A 14 -6.57 8.15 -3.48
N ALA A 15 -5.88 8.50 -2.40
CA ALA A 15 -6.37 8.31 -1.04
C ALA A 15 -7.43 9.35 -0.61
N CYS A 16 -7.21 10.63 -0.92
CA CYS A 16 -8.09 11.71 -0.45
C CYS A 16 -8.85 12.45 -1.55
N GLY A 17 -8.58 12.16 -2.83
CA GLY A 17 -9.22 12.80 -3.97
C GLY A 17 -8.78 14.24 -4.25
N ILE A 18 -7.86 14.81 -3.46
CA ILE A 18 -7.38 16.18 -3.64
C ILE A 18 -6.38 16.24 -4.80
N GLU A 19 -6.57 17.20 -5.71
CA GLU A 19 -5.61 17.51 -6.76
C GLU A 19 -4.35 18.16 -6.17
N CYS A 20 -3.18 17.69 -6.58
CA CYS A 20 -1.90 18.27 -6.20
C CYS A 20 -0.95 18.38 -7.39
N PRO A 21 0.03 19.28 -7.32
CA PRO A 21 1.08 19.38 -8.34
C PRO A 21 1.82 18.04 -8.50
N ARG A 22 2.05 17.62 -9.75
CA ARG A 22 2.71 16.33 -10.08
C ARG A 22 4.10 16.18 -9.49
N ASP A 23 4.83 17.28 -9.34
CA ASP A 23 6.15 17.38 -8.73
C ASP A 23 6.11 17.29 -7.18
N GLU A 24 4.95 17.57 -6.59
CA GLU A 24 4.73 17.41 -5.16
C GLU A 24 4.14 16.05 -4.78
N ALA A 25 3.51 15.34 -5.72
CA ALA A 25 2.94 14.02 -5.51
C ALA A 25 4.01 12.93 -5.29
N ARG A 26 3.59 11.82 -4.69
CA ARG A 26 4.37 10.57 -4.57
C ARG A 26 3.73 9.50 -5.44
N GLU A 27 4.57 8.76 -6.14
CA GLU A 27 4.14 7.61 -6.91
C GLU A 27 3.77 6.48 -5.96
N TYR A 28 2.61 5.90 -6.19
CA TYR A 28 2.12 4.72 -5.50
C TYR A 28 2.01 3.59 -6.52
N ASP A 29 2.72 2.49 -6.24
CA ASP A 29 2.59 1.25 -6.99
C ASP A 29 1.88 0.22 -6.13
N LYS A 30 0.61 -0.03 -6.46
CA LYS A 30 -0.22 -1.00 -5.74
C LYS A 30 0.35 -2.42 -5.74
N HIS A 31 1.24 -2.75 -6.67
CA HIS A 31 1.85 -4.06 -6.77
C HIS A 31 3.18 -4.17 -6.01
N GLY A 32 3.74 -3.06 -5.51
CA GLY A 32 5.02 -3.03 -4.81
C GLY A 32 6.25 -3.34 -5.67
N ASP A 33 6.10 -3.64 -6.95
CA ASP A 33 7.17 -3.93 -7.90
C ASP A 33 7.48 -2.73 -8.78
N ARG A 34 8.34 -1.84 -8.27
CA ARG A 34 8.79 -0.65 -9.00
C ARG A 34 9.75 -0.97 -10.16
N TRP A 35 10.42 -2.12 -10.17
CA TRP A 35 11.61 -2.34 -11.03
C TRP A 35 11.41 -3.36 -12.14
N ASP A 36 10.58 -4.40 -11.93
CA ASP A 36 10.57 -5.57 -12.81
C ASP A 36 9.38 -5.62 -13.80
N ARG A 37 8.25 -4.94 -13.54
CA ARG A 37 7.13 -4.82 -14.51
C ARG A 37 7.40 -3.84 -15.68
N ALA A 38 7.05 -4.23 -16.91
CA ALA A 38 7.23 -3.41 -18.13
C ALA A 38 6.13 -2.35 -18.31
N ASP A 39 4.85 -2.70 -18.13
CA ASP A 39 3.70 -1.80 -18.28
C ASP A 39 3.30 -1.18 -16.94
N LYS A 40 4.16 -0.30 -16.40
CA LYS A 40 3.92 0.38 -15.13
C LYS A 40 3.15 1.69 -15.32
N THR A 41 1.91 1.72 -14.87
CA THR A 41 1.20 2.96 -14.51
C THR A 41 1.22 3.14 -13.01
N PHE A 42 1.69 4.31 -12.56
CA PHE A 42 1.68 4.70 -11.14
C PHE A 42 0.43 5.52 -10.83
N GLU A 43 -0.14 5.26 -9.67
CA GLU A 43 -1.10 6.15 -9.03
C GLU A 43 -0.35 7.20 -8.21
N HIS A 44 -1.04 8.26 -7.78
CA HIS A 44 -0.41 9.38 -7.08
C HIS A 44 -1.03 9.61 -5.72
N LEU A 45 -0.18 9.95 -4.74
CA LEU A 45 -0.59 10.35 -3.41
C LEU A 45 -0.01 11.72 -3.08
N CYS A 46 -0.79 12.55 -2.37
CA CYS A 46 -0.24 13.76 -1.79
C CYS A 46 0.73 13.41 -0.64
N LYS A 47 1.59 14.38 -0.27
CA LYS A 47 2.64 14.18 0.74
C LYS A 47 2.11 13.73 2.11
N SER A 48 0.92 14.20 2.51
CA SER A 48 0.30 13.83 3.79
C SER A 48 -0.18 12.37 3.74
N CYS A 49 -0.99 12.00 2.74
CA CYS A 49 -1.49 10.63 2.60
C CYS A 49 -0.35 9.61 2.43
N HIS A 50 0.70 9.95 1.67
CA HIS A 50 1.86 9.07 1.56
C HIS A 50 2.57 8.87 2.92
N ARG A 51 2.64 9.90 3.77
CA ARG A 51 3.31 9.81 5.09
C ARG A 51 2.55 8.90 6.06
N GLU A 52 1.24 8.82 5.91
CA GLU A 52 0.36 8.00 6.76
C GLU A 52 0.34 6.53 6.34
N LEU A 53 0.94 6.17 5.21
CA LEU A 53 1.01 4.78 4.76
C LEU A 53 1.92 3.94 5.66
N CYS A 54 1.49 2.70 5.88
CA CYS A 54 2.37 1.66 6.40
C CYS A 54 3.37 1.25 5.29
N HIS A 55 4.66 1.45 5.55
CA HIS A 55 5.75 1.08 4.63
C HIS A 55 6.35 -0.30 4.94
N HIS A 56 5.78 -1.05 5.88
CA HIS A 56 6.22 -2.41 6.14
C HIS A 56 5.89 -3.30 4.93
N PRO A 57 6.79 -4.25 4.58
CA PRO A 57 6.52 -5.19 3.50
C PRO A 57 5.25 -5.98 3.83
N ARG A 58 4.34 -6.06 2.86
CA ARG A 58 3.06 -6.80 2.94
C ARG A 58 3.08 -8.06 2.07
N ALA A 59 4.26 -8.59 1.77
CA ALA A 59 4.40 -9.82 1.01
C ALA A 59 3.59 -10.92 1.70
N GLU A 60 2.85 -11.72 0.91
CA GLU A 60 2.02 -12.84 1.37
C GLU A 60 0.81 -12.46 2.25
N LEU A 61 0.77 -11.26 2.82
CA LEU A 61 -0.29 -10.82 3.74
C LEU A 61 -1.67 -10.80 3.06
N GLU A 62 -1.80 -10.24 1.86
CA GLU A 62 -3.11 -10.15 1.20
C GLU A 62 -3.66 -11.52 0.81
N ASP A 63 -2.80 -12.40 0.29
CA ASP A 63 -3.18 -13.78 -0.03
C ASP A 63 -3.62 -14.54 1.23
N LEU A 64 -2.90 -14.37 2.34
CA LEU A 64 -3.28 -14.94 3.63
C LEU A 64 -4.63 -14.41 4.13
N LEU A 65 -4.89 -13.11 4.00
CA LEU A 65 -6.18 -12.52 4.41
C LEU A 65 -7.34 -13.06 3.56
N VAL A 66 -7.13 -13.26 2.25
CA VAL A 66 -8.12 -13.85 1.35
C VAL A 66 -8.36 -15.32 1.68
N GLU A 67 -7.30 -16.11 1.89
CA GLU A 67 -7.38 -17.51 2.31
C GLU A 67 -8.20 -17.68 3.60
N LEU A 68 -8.07 -16.72 4.52
CA LEU A 68 -8.76 -16.70 5.80
C LEU A 68 -10.13 -16.02 5.76
N GLU A 69 -10.64 -15.65 4.58
CA GLU A 69 -11.95 -15.02 4.40
C GLU A 69 -12.12 -13.76 5.29
N ALA A 70 -11.08 -12.92 5.35
CA ALA A 70 -11.08 -11.70 6.15
C ALA A 70 -12.26 -10.79 5.78
N GLY A 71 -13.09 -10.46 6.76
CA GLY A 71 -14.29 -9.64 6.58
C GLY A 71 -15.58 -10.42 6.28
N GLU A 72 -15.50 -11.72 5.99
CA GLU A 72 -16.67 -12.61 5.84
C GLU A 72 -16.92 -13.46 7.09
N ARG A 73 -15.90 -13.60 7.95
CA ARG A 73 -15.98 -14.29 9.24
C ARG A 73 -16.18 -13.33 10.40
N ASP A 74 -16.70 -13.87 11.51
CA ASP A 74 -16.66 -13.17 12.79
C ASP A 74 -15.21 -12.84 13.17
N ARG A 75 -15.02 -11.69 13.82
CA ARG A 75 -13.70 -11.16 14.13
C ARG A 75 -12.88 -12.11 15.00
N ASP A 76 -13.49 -12.71 16.01
CA ASP A 76 -12.74 -13.56 16.96
C ASP A 76 -12.32 -14.87 16.27
N ALA A 77 -13.21 -15.43 15.44
CA ALA A 77 -12.89 -16.61 14.62
C ALA A 77 -11.77 -16.30 13.61
N PHE A 78 -11.84 -15.15 12.92
CA PHE A 78 -10.80 -14.71 12.00
C PHE A 78 -9.45 -14.55 12.70
N LEU A 79 -9.40 -13.86 13.85
CA LEU A 79 -8.16 -13.63 14.59
C LEU A 79 -7.53 -14.93 15.07
N ALA A 80 -8.35 -15.88 15.57
CA ALA A 80 -7.85 -17.19 15.98
C ALA A 80 -7.22 -17.96 14.82
N SER A 81 -7.87 -17.99 13.66
CA SER A 81 -7.32 -18.63 12.46
C SER A 81 -6.07 -17.90 11.96
N TYR A 82 -6.06 -16.57 11.93
CA TYR A 82 -4.91 -15.77 11.51
C TYR A 82 -3.68 -16.02 12.38
N LEU A 83 -3.82 -15.97 13.70
CA LEU A 83 -2.71 -16.21 14.62
C LEU A 83 -2.15 -17.63 14.45
N SER A 84 -3.03 -18.65 14.36
CA SER A 84 -2.61 -20.03 14.11
C SER A 84 -1.86 -20.17 12.78
N ALA A 85 -2.34 -19.50 11.74
CA ALA A 85 -1.80 -19.57 10.40
C ALA A 85 -0.46 -18.83 10.26
N VAL A 86 -0.26 -17.75 11.02
CA VAL A 86 1.02 -17.04 11.14
C VAL A 86 2.01 -17.88 11.94
N GLU A 87 1.59 -18.45 13.08
CA GLU A 87 2.45 -19.29 13.91
C GLU A 87 2.92 -20.56 13.16
N GLU A 88 2.05 -21.18 12.37
CA GLU A 88 2.43 -22.32 11.53
C GLU A 88 3.44 -21.95 10.44
N ARG A 89 3.30 -20.78 9.80
CA ARG A 89 4.17 -20.35 8.69
C ARG A 89 5.51 -19.79 9.16
N TYR A 90 5.51 -19.00 10.23
CA TYR A 90 6.66 -18.19 10.64
C TYR A 90 7.21 -18.56 12.03
N GLY A 91 6.57 -19.51 12.73
CA GLY A 91 6.89 -19.87 14.11
C GLY A 91 6.19 -18.96 15.13
N THR A 92 6.32 -19.30 16.41
CA THR A 92 5.81 -18.47 17.50
C THR A 92 6.43 -17.08 17.42
N LEU A 93 5.58 -16.05 17.39
CA LEU A 93 6.04 -14.66 17.43
C LEU A 93 6.69 -14.42 18.79
N GLU A 94 8.02 -14.40 18.84
CA GLU A 94 8.74 -13.97 20.03
C GLU A 94 8.50 -12.47 20.23
N GLU A 95 7.85 -12.08 21.33
CA GLU A 95 7.95 -10.72 21.83
C GLU A 95 9.40 -10.50 22.30
N GLU A 96 10.25 -9.94 21.44
CA GLU A 96 11.46 -9.31 21.95
C GLU A 96 11.06 -8.07 22.77
N SER A 97 11.14 -8.26 24.09
CA SER A 97 10.92 -7.32 25.20
C SER A 97 11.66 -5.99 25.09
#